data_AF-A0A3R7NU51-F1
#
_entry.id   AF-A0A3R7NU51-F1
#
_cell.length_a   1.000
_cell.length_b   1.000
_cell.length_c   1.000
_cell.angle_alpha   90.00
_cell.angle_beta   90.00
_cell.angle_gamma   90.00
#
_symmetry.space_group_name_H-M   'P 1'
#
loop_
_entity.id
_entity.type
_entity.pdbx_description
1 polymer ?
#
loop_
_entity_poly.entity_id
_entity_poly.type
_entity_poly.pdbx_seq_one_letter_code
_entity_poly.pdbx_strand_id
1 'polypeptide(L)'
;MAVSLADERSIWAARMVDSWGKSDDGIIYGRFYYEGSYDECMSVASPEQDIRGKYCRIMIRKEKSSSEPRSPMLLPPWFVHRPEMRLIPGAVEGLEEEQEFSYSTCIPSICSHQDLWESLNVTYSVLNSTIVDLHCKDMNSPEAFNAGDYAFM
;
A
#
# COMPACT_ATOMS: atom_id res chain seq x y z
N MET A 1 35.40 1.47 -14.69
CA MET A 1 34.29 1.69 -15.63
C MET A 1 33.01 1.41 -14.86
N ALA A 2 32.36 2.45 -14.34
CA ALA A 2 31.07 2.30 -13.67
C ALA A 2 29.99 2.18 -14.75
N VAL A 3 29.22 1.11 -14.71
CA VAL A 3 28.07 0.91 -15.60
C VAL A 3 26.97 1.86 -15.11
N SER A 4 26.71 2.93 -15.86
CA SER A 4 25.52 3.77 -15.67
C SER A 4 24.31 2.96 -16.14
N LEU A 5 23.58 2.35 -15.21
CA LEU A 5 22.42 1.51 -15.51
C LEU A 5 21.16 2.31 -15.87
N ALA A 6 21.20 3.63 -15.76
CA ALA A 6 20.18 4.51 -16.29
C ALA A 6 20.84 5.48 -17.27
N ASP A 7 20.31 5.53 -18.49
CA ASP A 7 20.42 6.72 -19.32
C ASP A 7 19.77 7.87 -18.55
N GLU A 8 20.34 9.08 -18.55
CA GLU A 8 19.72 10.22 -17.86
C GLU A 8 18.28 10.47 -18.35
N ARG A 9 17.99 10.04 -19.58
CA ARG A 9 16.65 10.09 -20.20
C ARG A 9 15.64 9.12 -19.60
N SER A 10 16.07 8.05 -18.92
CA SER A 10 15.19 7.04 -18.33
C SER A 10 15.17 7.07 -16.80
N ILE A 11 15.94 7.95 -16.16
CA ILE A 11 15.99 8.07 -14.70
C ILE A 11 14.62 8.42 -14.10
N TRP A 12 13.78 9.17 -14.83
CA TRP A 12 12.44 9.52 -14.37
C TRP A 12 11.59 8.28 -14.10
N ALA A 13 11.70 7.24 -14.93
CA ALA A 13 10.95 6.00 -14.77
C ALA A 13 11.45 5.21 -13.55
N ALA A 14 12.76 5.21 -13.32
CA ALA A 14 13.35 4.62 -12.12
C ALA A 14 12.86 5.34 -10.85
N ARG A 15 12.76 6.68 -10.88
CA ARG A 15 12.21 7.47 -9.77
C ARG A 15 10.73 7.21 -9.54
N MET A 16 9.93 6.93 -10.58
CA MET A 16 8.54 6.48 -10.38
C MET A 16 8.49 5.19 -9.57
N VAL A 17 9.27 4.18 -9.97
CA VAL A 17 9.30 2.87 -9.29
C VAL A 17 9.87 3.01 -7.88
N ASP A 18 10.89 3.83 -7.68
CA ASP A 18 11.43 4.09 -6.34
C ASP A 18 10.41 4.82 -5.47
N SER A 19 9.50 5.62 -6.04
CA SER A 19 8.46 6.30 -5.26
C SER A 19 7.35 5.37 -4.74
N TRP A 20 7.31 4.10 -5.16
CA TRP A 20 6.26 3.16 -4.75
C TRP A 20 6.27 2.84 -3.25
N GLY A 21 5.12 2.36 -2.76
CA GLY A 21 4.93 1.85 -1.41
C GLY A 21 5.97 0.81 -1.04
N LYS A 22 6.78 1.13 -0.02
CA LYS A 22 7.75 0.21 0.58
C LYS A 22 7.29 -0.16 1.99
N SER A 23 7.74 -1.32 2.45
CA SER A 23 7.51 -1.76 3.82
C SER A 23 8.26 -0.91 4.82
N ASP A 24 7.52 -0.21 5.66
CA ASP A 24 8.06 0.48 6.82
C ASP A 24 8.27 -0.48 7.99
N ASP A 25 8.94 0.01 9.04
CA ASP A 25 9.09 -0.71 10.29
C ASP A 25 7.72 -0.95 10.97
N GLY A 26 7.64 -2.07 11.68
CA GLY A 26 6.44 -2.43 12.45
C GLY A 26 5.46 -3.34 11.71
N ILE A 27 5.92 -4.12 10.73
CA ILE A 27 5.13 -5.22 10.14
C ILE A 27 4.64 -6.20 11.23
N ILE A 28 5.51 -6.57 12.19
CA ILE A 28 5.13 -7.41 13.35
C ILE A 28 4.11 -6.70 14.28
N TYR A 29 4.12 -5.37 14.21
CA TYR A 29 3.16 -4.37 14.72
C TYR A 29 1.74 -4.47 14.17
N GLY A 30 1.57 -5.13 13.02
CA GLY A 30 0.35 -5.02 12.21
C GLY A 30 0.29 -3.75 11.36
N ARG A 31 1.42 -3.07 11.11
CA ARG A 31 1.45 -1.93 10.18
C ARG A 31 1.50 -2.44 8.74
N PHE A 32 0.39 -2.26 8.03
CA PHE A 32 0.23 -2.70 6.64
C PHE A 32 -0.21 -1.55 5.71
N TYR A 33 0.31 -0.35 5.98
CA TYR A 33 0.15 0.82 5.13
C TYR A 33 1.49 1.07 4.43
N TYR A 34 1.49 0.97 3.10
CA TYR A 34 2.67 1.08 2.26
C TYR A 34 2.55 2.33 1.39
N GLU A 35 2.93 3.47 1.94
CA GLU A 35 2.66 4.78 1.31
C GLU A 35 3.72 5.18 0.27
N GLY A 36 4.98 4.82 0.48
CA GLY A 36 6.04 5.25 -0.44
C GLY A 36 6.25 6.77 -0.42
N SER A 37 6.88 7.30 -1.45
CA SER A 37 7.33 8.70 -1.48
C SER A 37 6.40 9.55 -2.35
N TYR A 38 5.47 10.26 -1.70
CA TYR A 38 4.51 11.14 -2.37
C TYR A 38 5.22 12.27 -3.13
N ASP A 39 6.08 13.03 -2.44
CA ASP A 39 6.78 14.19 -3.01
C ASP A 39 7.70 13.78 -4.15
N GLU A 40 8.35 12.61 -4.03
CA GLU A 40 9.18 12.10 -5.10
C GLU A 40 8.36 11.79 -6.34
N CYS A 41 7.23 11.09 -6.20
CA CYS A 41 6.32 10.78 -7.30
C CYS A 41 5.85 12.06 -8.01
N MET A 42 5.42 13.06 -7.25
CA MET A 42 4.95 14.35 -7.79
C MET A 42 6.06 15.11 -8.51
N SER A 43 7.31 14.94 -8.08
CA SER A 43 8.48 15.58 -8.72
C SER A 43 8.93 14.90 -10.01
N VAL A 44 8.40 13.71 -10.34
CA VAL A 44 8.83 12.99 -11.55
C VAL A 44 8.28 13.67 -12.80
N ALA A 45 9.18 14.02 -13.71
CA ALA A 45 8.85 14.48 -15.05
C ALA A 45 9.81 13.86 -16.08
N SER A 46 9.25 13.38 -17.19
CA SER A 46 10.01 12.96 -18.36
C SER A 46 10.43 14.19 -19.16
N PRO A 47 11.73 14.36 -19.46
CA PRO A 47 12.23 15.54 -20.18
C PRO A 47 11.77 15.59 -21.64
N GLU A 48 11.44 14.45 -22.26
CA GLU A 48 11.11 14.38 -23.69
C GLU A 48 9.63 14.06 -23.98
N GLN A 49 8.92 13.40 -23.06
CA GLN A 49 7.61 12.81 -23.34
C GLN A 49 6.41 13.50 -22.65
N ASP A 50 6.62 14.63 -21.96
CA ASP A 50 5.61 15.31 -21.12
C ASP A 50 4.84 14.36 -20.18
N ILE A 51 5.50 13.30 -19.76
CA ILE A 51 4.99 12.34 -18.78
C ILE A 51 5.30 12.88 -17.39
N ARG A 52 4.31 12.92 -16.52
CA ARG A 52 4.46 13.30 -15.11
C ARG A 52 4.05 12.16 -14.20
N GLY A 53 4.53 12.17 -12.96
CA GLY A 53 4.06 11.24 -11.94
C GLY A 53 2.66 11.58 -11.45
N LYS A 54 1.88 10.53 -11.18
CA LYS A 54 0.57 10.57 -10.54
C LYS A 54 0.57 9.57 -9.39
N TYR A 55 0.31 10.06 -8.19
CA TYR A 55 0.32 9.23 -6.98
C TYR A 55 -1.06 8.63 -6.77
N CYS A 56 -1.16 7.31 -6.63
CA CYS A 56 -2.40 6.61 -6.40
C CYS A 56 -2.32 5.76 -5.15
N ARG A 57 -3.23 5.99 -4.19
CA ARG A 57 -3.43 5.15 -3.01
C ARG A 57 -4.53 4.13 -3.30
N ILE A 58 -4.25 2.87 -3.04
CA ILE A 58 -5.15 1.72 -3.25
C ILE A 58 -5.49 1.15 -1.86
N MET A 59 -6.77 1.09 -1.53
CA MET A 59 -7.27 0.46 -0.31
C MET A 59 -7.82 -0.92 -0.64
N ILE A 60 -7.30 -1.95 0.02
CA ILE A 60 -7.61 -3.34 -0.25
C ILE A 60 -8.17 -3.96 1.02
N ARG A 61 -9.29 -4.66 0.86
CA ARG A 61 -9.92 -5.45 1.91
C ARG A 61 -9.83 -6.91 1.52
N LYS A 62 -9.34 -7.74 2.43
CA LYS A 62 -9.38 -9.18 2.26
C LYS A 62 -10.78 -9.68 2.60
N GLU A 63 -11.38 -10.45 1.69
CA GLU A 63 -12.66 -11.08 2.01
C GLU A 63 -12.44 -12.14 3.10
N LYS A 64 -13.36 -12.18 4.07
CA LYS A 64 -13.35 -13.22 5.09
C LYS A 64 -13.64 -14.55 4.38
N SER A 65 -12.61 -15.39 4.23
CA SER A 65 -12.82 -16.80 3.91
C SER A 65 -13.71 -17.38 5.01
N SER A 66 -14.95 -17.70 4.66
CA SER A 66 -15.84 -18.45 5.54
C SER A 66 -15.18 -19.78 5.87
N SER A 67 -15.02 -20.01 7.18
CA SER A 67 -14.67 -21.29 7.83
C SER A 67 -13.39 -22.01 7.37
N GLU A 68 -12.31 -21.82 8.15
CA GLU A 68 -11.73 -22.95 8.89
C GLU A 68 -11.39 -22.47 10.31
N PRO A 69 -11.70 -23.23 11.37
CA PRO A 69 -11.19 -22.92 12.70
C PRO A 69 -9.67 -22.98 12.61
N ARG A 70 -9.01 -21.81 12.69
CA ARG A 70 -7.56 -21.74 12.84
C ARG A 70 -7.22 -22.62 14.05
N SER A 71 -6.58 -23.76 13.78
CA SER A 71 -5.95 -24.55 14.84
C SER A 71 -5.10 -23.58 15.65
N PRO A 72 -5.24 -23.54 16.99
CA PRO A 72 -4.42 -22.64 17.79
C PRO A 72 -2.97 -22.97 17.46
N MET A 73 -2.29 -21.99 16.86
CA MET A 73 -0.87 -22.06 16.60
C MET A 73 -0.23 -22.38 17.94
N LEU A 74 0.27 -23.61 18.10
CA LEU A 74 0.93 -24.09 19.31
C LEU A 74 2.16 -23.21 19.51
N LEU A 75 1.99 -22.11 20.25
CA LEU A 75 3.09 -21.26 20.66
C LEU A 75 4.05 -22.11 21.48
N PRO A 76 5.35 -22.09 21.17
CA PRO A 76 6.29 -22.90 21.90
C PRO A 76 6.32 -22.46 23.39
N PRO A 77 6.54 -23.38 24.34
CA PRO A 77 6.28 -23.16 25.78
C PRO A 77 7.01 -21.95 26.43
N TRP A 78 8.07 -21.46 25.79
CA TRP A 78 8.84 -20.31 26.26
C TRP A 78 8.14 -18.96 26.03
N PHE A 79 7.15 -18.86 25.15
CA PHE A 79 6.34 -17.64 24.96
C PHE A 79 5.39 -17.38 26.14
N VAL A 80 5.03 -18.42 26.90
CA VAL A 80 4.02 -18.36 27.98
C VAL A 80 4.59 -17.79 29.30
N HIS A 81 5.91 -17.56 29.39
CA HIS A 81 6.60 -17.19 30.62
C HIS A 81 7.02 -15.71 30.74
N ARG A 82 6.44 -14.80 29.94
CA ARG A 82 6.64 -13.34 30.09
C ARG A 82 5.44 -12.74 30.87
N PRO A 83 5.55 -12.53 32.19
CA PRO A 83 4.44 -12.01 33.01
C PRO A 83 4.06 -10.55 32.73
N GLU A 84 4.83 -9.84 31.90
CA GLU A 84 4.57 -8.44 31.54
C GLU A 84 3.61 -8.26 30.36
N MET A 85 3.28 -9.32 29.62
CA MET A 85 2.35 -9.24 28.49
C MET A 85 0.98 -9.77 28.91
N ARG A 86 0.31 -9.06 29.82
CA ARG A 86 -1.13 -9.22 30.06
C ARG A 86 -1.87 -8.73 28.83
N LEU A 87 -2.10 -9.62 27.88
CA LEU A 87 -3.14 -9.42 26.86
C LEU A 87 -4.48 -9.33 27.59
N ILE A 88 -5.19 -8.23 27.37
CA ILE A 88 -6.47 -7.91 27.99
C ILE A 88 -7.47 -9.05 27.68
N PRO A 89 -8.15 -9.64 28.68
CA PRO A 89 -9.24 -10.57 28.43
C PRO A 89 -10.35 -9.82 27.67
N GLY A 90 -10.54 -10.19 26.39
CA GLY A 90 -11.35 -9.43 25.42
C GLY A 90 -10.61 -9.13 24.11
N ALA A 91 -9.27 -9.23 24.09
CA ALA A 91 -8.44 -9.03 22.89
C ALA A 91 -8.53 -10.16 21.86
N VAL A 92 -9.37 -11.18 22.04
CA VAL A 92 -9.62 -12.23 21.02
C VAL A 92 -11.01 -12.18 20.41
N GLU A 93 -11.95 -11.44 21.02
CA GLU A 93 -13.32 -11.26 20.52
C GLU A 93 -13.50 -9.95 19.73
N GLY A 94 -12.45 -9.16 19.58
CA GLY A 94 -12.43 -7.90 18.81
C GLY A 94 -11.38 -7.84 17.69
N LEU A 95 -10.64 -8.91 17.41
CA LEU A 95 -9.64 -8.96 16.33
C LEU A 95 -10.23 -9.43 14.98
N GLU A 96 -11.50 -9.16 14.74
CA GLU A 96 -11.98 -8.95 13.36
C GLU A 96 -11.79 -7.47 13.00
N GLU A 97 -10.62 -6.92 13.30
CA GLU A 97 -10.19 -5.69 12.67
C GLU A 97 -10.07 -6.04 11.18
N GLU A 98 -11.00 -5.51 10.38
CA GLU A 98 -10.93 -5.60 8.93
C GLU A 98 -9.50 -5.22 8.56
N GLN A 99 -8.69 -6.20 8.14
CA GLN A 99 -7.30 -5.92 7.78
C GLN A 99 -7.34 -5.11 6.49
N GLU A 100 -7.44 -3.80 6.66
CA GLU A 100 -7.41 -2.82 5.60
C GLU A 100 -5.96 -2.57 5.25
N PHE A 101 -5.57 -3.03 4.06
CA PHE A 101 -4.24 -2.82 3.52
C PHE A 101 -4.27 -1.57 2.65
N SER A 102 -3.41 -0.60 2.93
CA SER A 102 -3.18 0.53 2.01
C SER A 102 -1.89 0.28 1.25
N TYR A 103 -1.94 0.41 -0.06
CA TYR A 103 -0.75 0.40 -0.91
C TYR A 103 -0.80 1.58 -1.88
N SER A 104 0.28 2.35 -1.90
CA SER A 104 0.40 3.51 -2.76
C SER A 104 1.42 3.25 -3.87
N THR A 105 1.11 3.74 -5.07
CA THR A 105 1.91 3.55 -6.27
C THR A 105 2.05 4.86 -7.03
N CYS A 106 3.16 5.00 -7.77
CA CYS A 106 3.38 6.10 -8.68
C CYS A 106 3.21 5.60 -10.11
N ILE A 107 2.19 6.11 -10.80
CA ILE A 107 1.90 5.78 -12.20
C ILE A 107 2.15 7.00 -13.10
N PRO A 108 2.45 6.80 -14.38
CA PRO A 108 2.60 7.91 -15.31
C PRO A 108 1.25 8.58 -15.57
N SER A 109 1.27 9.88 -15.87
CA SER A 109 0.09 10.70 -16.18
C SER A 109 -0.73 10.19 -17.37
N ILE A 110 -0.12 9.41 -18.26
CA ILE A 110 -0.79 8.77 -19.40
C ILE A 110 -1.73 7.64 -18.99
N CYS A 111 -1.51 7.01 -17.84
CA CYS A 111 -2.43 6.00 -17.31
C CYS A 111 -3.61 6.69 -16.64
N SER A 112 -4.84 6.31 -16.96
CA SER A 112 -6.03 6.83 -16.29
C SER A 112 -6.32 6.10 -14.97
N HIS A 113 -7.23 6.66 -14.16
CA HIS A 113 -7.73 6.00 -12.95
C HIS A 113 -8.39 4.64 -13.28
N GLN A 114 -9.12 4.58 -14.39
CA GLN A 114 -9.82 3.39 -14.84
C GLN A 114 -8.86 2.28 -15.27
N ASP A 115 -7.80 2.62 -16.01
CA ASP A 115 -6.81 1.64 -16.47
C ASP A 115 -6.12 0.93 -15.29
N LEU A 116 -5.81 1.70 -14.23
CA LEU A 116 -5.22 1.17 -13.02
C LEU A 116 -6.22 0.26 -12.28
N TRP A 117 -7.47 0.71 -12.12
CA TRP A 117 -8.52 -0.09 -11.49
C TRP A 117 -8.70 -1.45 -12.19
N GLU A 118 -8.78 -1.46 -13.52
CA GLU A 118 -8.95 -2.68 -14.30
C GLU A 118 -7.77 -3.64 -14.16
N SER A 119 -6.54 -3.12 -14.21
CA SER A 119 -5.32 -3.92 -14.00
C SER A 119 -5.26 -4.55 -12.61
N LEU A 120 -5.64 -3.79 -11.58
CA LEU A 120 -5.62 -4.28 -10.20
C LEU A 120 -6.74 -5.28 -9.96
N ASN A 121 -7.96 -5.05 -10.47
CA ASN A 121 -9.10 -5.93 -10.24
C ASN A 121 -8.86 -7.35 -10.78
N VAL A 122 -8.18 -7.47 -11.93
CA VAL A 122 -7.74 -8.76 -12.46
C VAL A 122 -6.78 -9.45 -11.47
N THR A 123 -5.82 -8.72 -10.92
CA THR A 123 -4.81 -9.27 -10.00
C THR A 123 -5.41 -9.69 -8.66
N TYR A 124 -6.24 -8.84 -8.04
CA TYR A 124 -6.79 -9.09 -6.71
C TYR A 124 -7.92 -10.13 -6.70
N SER A 125 -8.61 -10.34 -7.82
CA SER A 125 -9.56 -11.44 -7.98
C SER A 125 -8.92 -12.81 -7.74
N VAL A 126 -7.62 -12.96 -8.06
CA VAL A 126 -6.85 -14.19 -7.81
C VAL A 126 -6.50 -14.35 -6.33
N LEU A 127 -6.43 -13.25 -5.58
CA LEU A 127 -6.00 -13.21 -4.18
C LEU A 127 -7.16 -13.22 -3.16
N ASN A 128 -8.40 -13.45 -3.61
CA ASN A 128 -9.62 -13.36 -2.78
C ASN A 128 -9.67 -12.04 -1.97
N SER A 129 -9.30 -10.95 -2.64
CA SER A 129 -9.25 -9.61 -2.04
C SER A 129 -9.98 -8.64 -2.95
N THR A 130 -10.62 -7.64 -2.37
CA THR A 130 -11.36 -6.61 -3.10
C THR A 130 -10.73 -5.25 -2.87
N ILE A 131 -10.72 -4.44 -3.93
CA ILE A 131 -10.32 -3.03 -3.82
C ILE A 131 -11.53 -2.28 -3.30
N VAL A 132 -11.39 -1.63 -2.15
CA VAL A 132 -12.45 -0.83 -1.52
C VAL A 132 -12.48 0.56 -2.13
N ASP A 133 -11.30 1.15 -2.31
CA ASP A 133 -11.16 2.50 -2.83
C ASP A 133 -9.83 2.67 -3.56
N LEU A 134 -9.83 3.57 -4.55
CA LEU A 134 -8.67 3.94 -5.34
C LEU A 134 -8.69 5.46 -5.52
N HIS A 135 -7.68 6.12 -4.98
CA HIS A 135 -7.59 7.58 -5.03
C HIS A 135 -6.28 8.03 -5.65
N CYS A 136 -6.36 8.71 -6.79
CA CYS A 136 -5.21 9.27 -7.49
C CYS A 136 -5.15 10.79 -7.37
N LYS A 137 -3.98 11.33 -7.07
CA LYS A 137 -3.67 12.76 -7.04
C LYS A 137 -2.60 13.06 -8.09
N ASP A 138 -2.80 14.16 -8.81
CA ASP A 138 -1.85 14.75 -9.75
C ASP A 138 -1.30 16.07 -9.18
N MET A 139 -0.16 16.55 -9.68
CA MET A 139 0.41 17.82 -9.21
C MET A 139 -0.51 19.04 -9.39
N ASN A 140 -1.47 18.98 -10.32
CA ASN A 140 -2.44 20.04 -10.57
C ASN A 140 -3.79 19.81 -9.87
N SER A 141 -3.95 18.71 -9.14
CA SER A 141 -5.20 18.43 -8.43
C SER A 141 -5.30 19.34 -7.19
N PRO A 142 -6.44 20.01 -6.95
CA PRO A 142 -6.60 20.82 -5.76
C PRO A 142 -6.51 19.93 -4.51
N GLU A 143 -5.82 20.41 -3.47
CA GLU A 143 -5.81 19.79 -2.14
C GLU A 143 -7.19 19.91 -1.49
N ALA A 144 -8.15 19.12 -1.96
CA ALA A 144 -9.42 18.92 -1.29
C ALA A 144 -9.20 17.80 -0.26
N PHE A 145 -9.07 18.17 1.02
CA PHE A 145 -9.09 17.20 2.11
C PHE A 145 -10.39 16.41 2.04
N ASN A 146 -10.27 15.10 1.87
CA ASN A 146 -11.41 14.20 1.87
C ASN A 146 -11.45 13.35 3.15
N ALA A 147 -12.51 12.56 3.29
CA ALA A 147 -12.70 11.75 4.47
C ALA A 147 -11.62 10.67 4.68
N GLY A 148 -10.97 10.24 3.60
CA GLY A 148 -9.83 9.33 3.66
C GLY A 148 -8.59 9.97 4.28
N ASP A 149 -8.38 11.28 4.12
CA ASP A 149 -7.16 11.94 4.60
C ASP A 149 -7.07 11.99 6.14
N TYR A 150 -8.20 11.96 6.88
CA TYR A 150 -8.20 11.92 8.36
C TYR A 150 -8.09 10.52 8.95
N ALA A 151 -8.46 9.48 8.20
CA ALA A 151 -8.52 8.11 8.72
C ALA A 151 -7.12 7.49 8.92
N PHE A 152 -6.09 8.12 8.36
CA PHE A 152 -4.72 7.60 8.32
C PHE A 152 -3.66 8.59 8.83
N MET A 153 -4.05 9.56 9.68
CA MET A 153 -3.14 10.50 10.37
C MET A 153 -2.75 10.00 11.76
#